data_AF-A0A8S3ESL8-F1
#
_entry.id   AF-A0A8S3ESL8-F1
#
_cell.length_a   1.000
_cell.length_b   1.000
_cell.length_c   1.000
_cell.angle_alpha   90.00
_cell.angle_beta   90.00
_cell.angle_gamma   90.00
#
_symmetry.space_group_name_H-M   'P 1'
#
loop_
_entity.id
_entity.type
_entity.pdbx_description
1 polymer ?
#
loop_
_entity_poly.entity_id
_entity_poly.type
_entity_poly.pdbx_seq_one_letter_code
_entity_poly.pdbx_strand_id
1 'polypeptide(L)'
;IEELSGISIPKIYNTGAINPLQYAQQQRKRKLLWSKTNDKTSTSKVGAAITDGQDEKTAEKFRKLLGMKTGGNATGDTTESDAIHQQQQDTFDSLDKEYQTARITTHLRRGVGLGFLSQGS
;
A
#
# COMPACT_ATOMS: atom_id res chain seq x y z
N ILE A 1 -24.21 -1.79 -24.54
CA ILE A 1 -23.79 -0.89 -23.42
C ILE A 1 -22.26 -0.65 -23.44
N GLU A 2 -21.50 -1.30 -24.33
CA GLU A 2 -20.06 -1.05 -24.49
C GLU A 2 -19.72 0.23 -25.27
N GLU A 3 -20.66 0.83 -26.00
CA GLU A 3 -20.34 1.82 -27.04
C GLU A 3 -20.12 3.26 -26.55
N LEU A 4 -20.50 3.61 -25.32
CA LEU A 4 -20.44 5.01 -24.85
C LEU A 4 -19.21 5.35 -23.99
N SER A 5 -18.49 4.36 -23.47
CA SER A 5 -17.36 4.63 -22.55
C SER A 5 -16.09 3.84 -22.84
N GLY A 6 -16.12 2.84 -23.74
CA GLY A 6 -14.94 2.03 -24.10
C GLY A 6 -14.34 1.24 -22.95
N ILE A 7 -15.02 1.16 -21.80
CA ILE A 7 -14.51 0.54 -20.57
C ILE A 7 -15.51 -0.54 -20.15
N SER A 8 -15.08 -1.79 -20.23
CA SER A 8 -15.91 -2.95 -19.87
C SER A 8 -16.16 -2.98 -18.36
N ILE A 9 -17.44 -3.14 -17.98
CA ILE A 9 -17.88 -3.19 -16.58
C ILE A 9 -17.80 -4.66 -16.10
N PRO A 10 -17.09 -4.97 -15.01
CA PRO A 10 -16.97 -6.32 -14.48
C PRO A 10 -18.32 -6.97 -14.14
N LYS A 11 -18.42 -8.29 -14.34
CA LYS A 11 -19.67 -9.05 -14.16
C LYS A 11 -20.26 -9.03 -12.74
N ILE A 12 -19.46 -8.66 -11.74
CA ILE A 12 -19.89 -8.49 -10.34
C ILE A 12 -20.75 -7.23 -10.12
N TYR A 13 -20.80 -6.34 -11.10
CA TYR A 13 -21.53 -5.08 -11.03
C TYR A 13 -22.87 -5.19 -11.76
N ASN A 14 -23.93 -4.68 -11.14
CA ASN A 14 -25.26 -4.60 -11.76
C ASN A 14 -25.29 -3.48 -12.81
N THR A 15 -25.36 -3.85 -14.09
CA THR A 15 -25.34 -2.91 -15.23
C THR A 15 -26.51 -1.92 -15.25
N GLY A 16 -27.62 -2.23 -14.56
CA GLY A 16 -28.79 -1.35 -14.44
C GLY A 16 -28.69 -0.34 -13.29
N ALA A 17 -27.79 -0.57 -12.32
CA ALA A 17 -27.62 0.31 -11.16
C ALA A 17 -26.43 1.26 -11.28
N ILE A 18 -25.60 1.11 -12.33
CA ILE A 18 -24.31 1.79 -12.44
C ILE A 18 -24.28 2.60 -13.73
N ASN A 19 -24.03 3.89 -13.58
CA ASN A 19 -23.90 4.80 -14.71
C ASN A 19 -22.52 4.58 -15.40
N PRO A 20 -22.49 4.23 -16.71
CA PRO A 20 -21.24 3.95 -17.41
C PRO A 20 -20.28 5.15 -17.47
N LEU A 21 -20.80 6.38 -17.50
CA LEU A 21 -19.96 7.59 -17.47
C LEU A 21 -19.32 7.80 -16.10
N GLN A 22 -20.06 7.55 -15.02
CA GLN A 22 -19.54 7.63 -13.66
C GLN A 22 -18.50 6.54 -13.40
N TYR A 23 -18.72 5.33 -13.91
CA TYR A 23 -17.75 4.24 -13.84
C TYR A 23 -16.46 4.60 -14.58
N ALA A 24 -16.55 5.18 -15.78
CA ALA A 24 -15.38 5.65 -16.51
C ALA A 24 -14.58 6.71 -15.73
N GLN A 25 -15.27 7.65 -15.07
CA GLN A 25 -14.62 8.64 -14.20
C GLN A 25 -13.97 7.97 -12.97
N GLN A 26 -14.64 6.99 -12.35
CA GLN A 26 -14.09 6.22 -11.24
C GLN A 26 -12.83 5.47 -11.66
N GLN A 27 -12.83 4.84 -12.83
CA GLN A 27 -11.66 4.16 -13.38
C GLN A 27 -10.50 5.12 -13.65
N ARG A 28 -10.78 6.34 -14.17
CA ARG A 28 -9.77 7.39 -14.36
C ARG A 28 -9.19 7.87 -13.03
N LYS A 29 -10.02 8.14 -12.01
CA LYS A 29 -9.57 8.51 -10.66
C LYS A 29 -8.75 7.40 -10.03
N ARG A 30 -9.24 6.16 -10.10
CA ARG A 30 -8.56 4.98 -9.59
C ARG A 30 -7.18 4.84 -10.22
N LYS A 31 -7.11 5.00 -11.55
CA LYS A 31 -5.84 5.05 -12.27
C LYS A 31 -5.01 6.22 -11.75
N LEU A 32 -5.49 7.46 -11.71
CA LEU A 32 -4.67 8.59 -11.23
C LEU A 32 -4.07 8.39 -9.82
N LEU A 33 -4.84 7.82 -8.88
CA LEU A 33 -4.45 7.63 -7.48
C LEU A 33 -3.59 6.38 -7.24
N TRP A 34 -3.90 5.28 -7.93
CA TRP A 34 -3.31 3.96 -7.65
C TRP A 34 -2.58 3.34 -8.85
N SER A 35 -2.45 4.09 -9.94
CA SER A 35 -1.58 3.71 -11.05
C SER A 35 -0.15 3.68 -10.54
N LYS A 36 0.52 2.54 -10.69
CA LYS A 36 1.97 2.44 -10.50
C LYS A 36 2.63 3.31 -11.58
N THR A 37 2.96 4.54 -11.24
CA THR A 37 3.95 5.32 -11.99
C THR A 37 5.30 4.64 -11.75
N ASN A 38 5.95 4.14 -12.79
CA ASN A 38 7.34 3.65 -12.70
C ASN A 38 8.34 4.78 -12.37
N ASP A 39 7.86 6.01 -12.40
CA ASP A 39 8.53 7.19 -11.94
C ASP A 39 8.50 7.25 -10.41
N LYS A 40 9.68 7.19 -9.78
CA LYS A 40 9.96 7.47 -8.35
C LYS A 40 9.57 8.90 -7.91
N THR A 41 8.67 9.55 -8.64
CA THR A 41 8.57 11.00 -8.78
C THR A 41 7.32 11.56 -8.08
N SER A 42 6.28 10.77 -7.81
CA SER A 42 5.09 11.24 -7.09
C SER A 42 5.41 11.61 -5.64
N THR A 43 6.10 10.72 -4.90
CA THR A 43 6.60 11.03 -3.54
C THR A 43 7.61 12.17 -3.57
N SER A 44 8.48 12.21 -4.58
CA SER A 44 9.50 13.25 -4.73
C SER A 44 8.91 14.65 -4.97
N LYS A 45 7.81 14.76 -5.72
CA LYS A 45 7.15 16.05 -5.99
C LYS A 45 6.37 16.56 -4.78
N VAL A 46 5.61 15.68 -4.11
CA VAL A 46 4.85 16.05 -2.91
C VAL A 46 5.79 16.42 -1.77
N GLY A 47 6.83 15.64 -1.54
CA GLY A 47 7.78 15.96 -0.48
C GLY A 47 8.65 17.19 -0.79
N ALA A 48 8.94 17.48 -2.06
CA ALA A 48 9.60 18.75 -2.43
C ALA A 48 8.72 19.95 -2.04
N ALA A 49 7.43 19.90 -2.35
CA ALA A 49 6.47 20.95 -1.98
C ALA A 49 6.27 21.09 -0.46
N ILE A 50 6.33 19.99 0.31
CA ILE A 50 6.26 20.03 1.79
C ILE A 50 7.51 20.69 2.39
N THR A 51 8.67 20.52 1.76
CA THR A 51 9.95 21.07 2.24
C THR A 51 10.21 22.49 1.72
N ASP A 52 9.38 22.99 0.83
CA ASP A 52 9.53 24.31 0.22
C ASP A 52 9.13 25.40 1.23
N GLY A 53 10.02 26.36 1.46
CA GLY A 53 9.84 27.43 2.46
C GLY A 53 10.02 27.02 3.94
N GLN A 54 10.45 25.79 4.22
CA GLN A 54 10.85 25.35 5.56
C GLN A 54 12.35 25.57 5.80
N ASP A 55 12.72 25.79 7.07
CA ASP A 55 14.12 25.86 7.49
C ASP A 55 14.90 24.63 7.00
N GLU A 56 16.16 24.81 6.62
CA GLU A 56 16.98 23.74 6.04
C GLU A 56 17.04 22.49 6.93
N LYS A 57 17.15 22.68 8.25
CA LYS A 57 17.14 21.60 9.25
C LYS A 57 15.80 20.85 9.34
N THR A 58 14.67 21.54 9.19
CA THR A 58 13.35 20.87 9.22
C THR A 58 13.09 20.22 7.89
N ALA A 59 13.41 20.87 6.78
CA ALA A 59 13.37 20.32 5.43
C ALA A 59 14.19 19.03 5.31
N GLU A 60 15.40 18.96 5.86
CA GLU A 60 16.21 17.74 5.88
C GLU A 60 15.56 16.60 6.67
N LYS A 61 14.99 16.90 7.84
CA LYS A 61 14.24 15.90 8.63
C LYS A 61 13.03 15.39 7.86
N PHE A 62 12.28 16.28 7.19
CA PHE A 62 11.15 15.88 6.35
C PHE A 62 11.61 15.05 5.16
N ARG A 63 12.72 15.41 4.49
CA ARG A 63 13.27 14.62 3.38
C ARG A 63 13.74 13.24 3.85
N LYS A 64 14.41 13.16 5.01
CA LYS A 64 14.81 11.88 5.63
C LYS A 64 13.60 11.03 6.00
N LEU A 65 12.58 11.63 6.61
CA LEU A 65 11.33 10.95 6.98
C LEU A 65 10.54 10.48 5.74
N LEU A 66 10.58 11.26 4.65
CA LEU A 66 9.94 10.94 3.37
C LEU A 66 10.81 10.05 2.47
N GLY A 67 12.01 9.66 2.90
CA GLY A 67 12.96 8.87 2.10
C GLY A 67 13.44 9.56 0.83
N MET A 68 13.33 10.89 0.76
CA MET A 68 13.82 11.69 -0.36
C MET A 68 15.31 11.95 -0.19
N LYS A 69 16.12 11.26 -0.99
CA LYS A 69 17.55 11.56 -1.07
C LYS A 69 17.75 12.88 -1.84
N THR A 70 18.27 13.91 -1.17
CA THR A 70 18.74 15.13 -1.83
C THR A 70 19.93 14.77 -2.72
N GLY A 71 19.95 15.28 -3.96
CA GLY A 71 20.91 14.85 -4.98
C GLY A 71 22.37 15.03 -4.56
N GLY A 72 23.23 14.13 -5.04
CA GLY A 72 24.66 14.42 -5.19
C GLY A 72 25.61 13.98 -4.08
N ASN A 73 25.44 12.80 -3.48
CA ASN A 73 26.60 12.01 -3.06
C ASN A 73 26.21 10.53 -2.94
N ALA A 74 26.73 9.73 -3.85
CA ALA A 74 26.80 8.27 -3.76
C ALA A 74 28.11 7.85 -3.08
N THR A 75 28.53 8.62 -2.07
CA THR A 75 29.81 8.47 -1.38
C THR A 75 29.59 8.83 0.08
N GLY A 76 29.49 7.79 0.90
CA GLY A 76 29.47 7.90 2.36
C GLY A 76 28.13 7.57 2.98
N ASP A 77 27.61 6.34 2.80
CA ASP A 77 26.80 5.71 3.85
C ASP A 77 26.58 4.20 3.64
N THR A 78 27.62 3.44 3.27
CA THR A 78 27.47 1.98 3.10
C THR A 78 27.18 1.27 4.42
N THR A 79 27.61 1.85 5.55
CA THR A 79 27.45 1.27 6.90
C THR A 79 26.04 1.41 7.47
N GLU A 80 25.36 2.56 7.33
CA GLU A 80 23.97 2.67 7.82
C GLU A 80 22.99 1.97 6.87
N SER A 81 23.30 1.87 5.57
CA SER A 81 22.49 1.07 4.65
C SER A 81 22.45 -0.39 5.08
N ASP A 82 23.58 -0.95 5.52
CA ASP A 82 23.65 -2.35 5.97
C ASP A 82 22.82 -2.57 7.26
N ALA A 83 22.89 -1.63 8.21
CA ALA A 83 22.08 -1.68 9.44
C ALA A 83 20.58 -1.56 9.13
N ILE A 84 20.20 -0.69 8.19
CA ILE A 84 18.81 -0.54 7.73
C ILE A 84 18.35 -1.80 6.98
N HIS A 85 19.21 -2.39 6.14
CA HIS A 85 18.92 -3.65 5.45
C HIS A 85 18.76 -4.81 6.44
N GLN A 86 19.57 -4.87 7.49
CA GLN A 86 19.43 -5.86 8.56
C GLN A 86 18.10 -5.68 9.31
N GLN A 87 17.76 -4.45 9.70
CA GLN A 87 16.48 -4.16 10.35
C GLN A 87 15.29 -4.53 9.45
N GLN A 88 15.38 -4.27 8.15
CA GLN A 88 14.36 -4.69 7.18
C GLN A 88 14.25 -6.21 7.12
N GLN A 89 15.37 -6.93 7.08
CA GLN A 89 15.40 -8.39 7.07
C GLN A 89 14.77 -8.97 8.34
N ASP A 90 15.12 -8.47 9.51
CA ASP A 90 14.54 -8.91 10.79
C ASP A 90 13.02 -8.67 10.83
N THR A 91 12.57 -7.55 10.23
CA THR A 91 11.15 -7.24 10.10
C THR A 91 10.45 -8.24 9.17
N PHE A 92 11.06 -8.59 8.04
CA PHE A 92 10.52 -9.63 7.14
C PHE A 92 10.44 -10.99 7.80
N ASP A 93 11.47 -11.37 8.56
CA ASP A 93 11.50 -12.64 9.29
C ASP A 93 10.41 -12.70 10.38
N SER A 94 10.12 -11.58 11.05
CA SER A 94 9.01 -11.48 12.00
C SER A 94 7.65 -11.64 11.31
N LEU A 95 7.46 -10.94 10.19
CA LEU A 95 6.22 -11.01 9.41
C LEU A 95 5.97 -12.41 8.84
N ASP A 96 7.01 -13.13 8.42
CA ASP A 96 6.86 -14.51 7.94
C ASP A 96 6.45 -15.46 9.06
N LYS A 97 7.02 -15.31 10.27
CA LYS A 97 6.58 -16.07 11.46
C LYS A 97 5.12 -15.81 11.79
N GLU A 98 4.69 -14.56 11.79
CA GLU A 98 3.28 -14.19 12.00
C GLU A 98 2.37 -14.78 10.93
N TYR A 99 2.78 -14.71 9.65
CA TYR A 99 2.02 -15.32 8.56
C TYR A 99 1.91 -16.84 8.72
N GLN A 100 2.99 -17.53 9.09
CA GLN A 100 2.96 -18.96 9.38
C GLN A 100 1.98 -19.28 10.52
N THR A 101 2.01 -18.53 11.62
CA THR A 101 1.07 -18.74 12.75
C THR A 101 -0.38 -18.47 12.36
N ALA A 102 -0.66 -17.40 11.60
CA ALA A 102 -1.99 -17.08 11.10
C ALA A 102 -2.51 -18.15 10.13
N ARG A 103 -1.65 -18.67 9.25
CA ARG A 103 -1.96 -19.76 8.34
C ARG A 103 -2.35 -21.02 9.11
N ILE A 104 -1.53 -21.43 10.09
CA ILE A 104 -1.84 -22.58 10.96
C ILE A 104 -3.10 -22.33 11.77
N THR A 105 -3.33 -21.12 12.29
CA THR A 105 -4.52 -20.79 13.08
C THR A 105 -5.80 -20.90 12.25
N THR A 106 -5.78 -20.36 11.02
CA THR A 106 -6.95 -20.35 10.14
C THR A 106 -7.23 -21.71 9.49
N HIS A 107 -6.20 -22.47 9.15
CA HIS A 107 -6.36 -23.74 8.43
C HIS A 107 -6.26 -25.00 9.33
N LEU A 108 -5.67 -24.92 10.52
CA LEU A 108 -5.50 -26.05 11.45
C LEU A 108 -6.30 -25.92 12.75
N ARG A 109 -6.86 -24.73 13.08
CA ARG A 109 -7.63 -24.51 14.33
C ARG A 109 -9.06 -23.99 14.09
N ARG A 110 -9.64 -24.30 12.94
CA ARG A 110 -11.08 -24.10 12.68
C ARG A 110 -11.85 -25.36 13.11
N GLY A 111 -12.00 -25.62 14.41
CA GLY A 111 -12.64 -26.88 14.84
C GLY A 111 -13.00 -27.08 16.31
N VAL A 112 -12.74 -26.15 17.22
CA VAL A 112 -13.24 -26.23 18.62
C VAL A 112 -14.33 -25.18 18.84
N GLY A 113 -15.45 -25.35 18.15
CA GLY A 113 -16.67 -24.59 18.42
C GLY A 113 -17.41 -25.20 19.60
N LEU A 114 -17.72 -24.39 20.61
CA LEU A 114 -18.66 -24.68 21.68
C LEU A 114 -19.97 -25.24 21.09
N GLY A 115 -20.21 -26.54 21.27
CA GLY A 115 -21.50 -27.14 21.03
C GLY A 115 -22.46 -26.77 22.17
N PHE A 116 -23.37 -25.82 21.95
CA PHE A 116 -24.56 -25.67 22.78
C PHE A 116 -25.58 -26.76 22.40
N LEU A 117 -25.29 -28.00 22.76
CA LEU A 117 -26.29 -29.06 22.87
C LEU A 117 -26.56 -29.26 24.35
N SER A 118 -27.49 -28.46 24.90
CA SER A 118 -28.05 -28.71 26.23
C SER A 118 -29.50 -28.24 26.25
N GLN A 119 -30.38 -29.20 25.94
CA GLN A 119 -31.75 -29.36 26.43
C GLN A 119 -32.58 -28.09 26.65
N GLY A 120 -33.46 -27.81 25.69
CA GLY A 120 -34.75 -27.18 25.97
C GLY A 120 -35.81 -28.27 26.07
N SER A 121 -36.38 -28.40 27.28
CA SER A 121 -37.57 -29.17 27.64
C SER A 121 -38.83 -28.67 26.93
#